data_AF-A0A3R8J4V2-F1
#
_entry.id   AF-A0A3R8J4V2-F1
#
_cell.length_a   1.000
_cell.length_b   1.000
_cell.length_c   1.000
_cell.angle_alpha   90.00
_cell.angle_beta   90.00
_cell.angle_gamma   90.00
#
_symmetry.space_group_name_H-M   'P 1'
#
loop_
_entity.id
_entity.type
_entity.pdbx_description
1 polymer ?
#
loop_
_entity_poly.entity_id
_entity_poly.type
_entity_poly.pdbx_seq_one_letter_code
_entity_poly.pdbx_strand_id
1 'polypeptide(L)'
;KGSRYTIKEKLFYIGLVTQGMAPNAVQRKYGVEHSQVNRWVKRYRLQGIDGLRHRLMGKYPSELKLKIVLEYLEGHSSYPRLCDKYNIPNVSTIYQWVHQYTSGKQLTTRSVKQVKDGRKTTQLERVEIVQWIIANDMDYSRAMNKYNVSYGQVYSWTRKFKQGGPEALVDRRGKGKTVHDQLTDNEKRDLEVKRLKARIEHLSTENAVLKKLQELERLDAAHYTSTKQSKR
;
A
#
# COMPACT_ATOMS: atom_id res chain seq x y z
N LYS A 1 17.59 -4.26 -20.10
CA LYS A 1 17.94 -4.64 -21.49
C LYS A 1 18.26 -3.36 -22.25
N GLY A 2 19.50 -3.18 -22.71
CA GLY A 2 19.93 -1.99 -23.43
C GLY A 2 19.30 -1.88 -24.83
N SER A 3 19.36 -0.69 -25.42
CA SER A 3 18.98 -0.45 -26.82
C SER A 3 19.76 -1.40 -27.74
N ARG A 4 19.07 -2.12 -28.64
CA ARG A 4 19.67 -3.03 -29.64
C ARG A 4 20.74 -2.38 -30.51
N TYR A 5 20.70 -1.05 -30.66
CA TYR A 5 21.61 -0.24 -31.46
C TYR A 5 22.40 0.74 -30.58
N THR A 6 23.71 0.79 -30.83
CA THR A 6 24.68 1.75 -30.28
C THR A 6 24.47 3.15 -30.85
N ILE A 7 25.06 4.17 -30.23
CA ILE A 7 24.99 5.55 -30.74
C ILE A 7 25.66 5.66 -32.12
N LYS A 8 26.78 4.98 -32.33
CA LYS A 8 27.50 4.96 -33.63
C LYS A 8 26.63 4.40 -34.75
N GLU A 9 25.96 3.26 -34.51
CA GLU A 9 25.04 2.68 -35.49
C GLU A 9 23.86 3.62 -35.79
N LYS A 10 23.28 4.26 -34.75
CA LYS A 10 22.21 5.24 -34.97
C LYS A 10 22.67 6.41 -35.84
N LEU A 11 23.87 6.94 -35.59
CA LEU A 11 24.44 8.03 -36.39
C LEU A 11 24.68 7.60 -37.84
N PHE A 12 25.14 6.37 -38.07
CA PHE A 12 25.30 5.81 -39.41
C PHE A 12 23.96 5.82 -40.18
N TYR A 13 22.88 5.30 -39.60
CA TYR A 13 21.58 5.28 -40.26
C TYR A 13 20.98 6.68 -40.46
N ILE A 14 21.17 7.58 -39.49
CA ILE A 14 20.77 8.99 -39.64
C ILE A 14 21.54 9.64 -40.81
N GLY A 15 22.83 9.38 -40.90
CA GLY A 15 23.72 9.82 -41.98
C GLY A 15 23.19 9.45 -43.37
N LEU A 16 22.79 8.20 -43.54
CA LEU A 16 22.19 7.71 -44.80
C LEU A 16 20.91 8.48 -45.16
N VAL A 17 20.04 8.74 -44.18
CA VAL A 17 18.81 9.50 -44.42
C VAL A 17 19.10 10.96 -44.74
N THR A 18 20.07 11.57 -44.06
CA THR A 18 20.50 12.95 -44.36
C THR A 18 21.16 13.08 -45.73
N GLN A 19 21.78 12.03 -46.25
CA GLN A 19 22.33 11.94 -47.60
C GLN A 19 21.27 11.66 -48.68
N GLY A 20 19.99 11.65 -48.33
CA GLY A 20 18.87 11.50 -49.27
C GLY A 20 18.29 10.09 -49.38
N MET A 21 18.78 9.11 -48.62
CA MET A 21 18.18 7.77 -48.61
C MET A 21 16.84 7.78 -47.88
N ALA A 22 15.79 7.26 -48.52
CA ALA A 22 14.50 7.10 -47.85
C ALA A 22 14.61 6.11 -46.67
N PRO A 23 13.98 6.39 -45.51
CA PRO A 23 13.97 5.49 -44.35
C PRO A 23 13.51 4.05 -44.67
N ASN A 24 12.58 3.89 -45.62
CA ASN A 24 12.11 2.59 -46.11
C ASN A 24 13.20 1.82 -46.88
N ALA A 25 14.09 2.52 -47.59
CA ALA A 25 15.24 1.91 -48.24
C ALA A 25 16.29 1.45 -47.21
N VAL A 26 16.48 2.22 -46.14
CA VAL A 26 17.33 1.81 -45.01
C VAL A 26 16.79 0.52 -44.37
N GLN A 27 15.48 0.41 -44.17
CA GLN A 27 14.87 -0.83 -43.65
C GLN A 27 15.12 -2.03 -44.56
N ARG A 28 14.90 -1.89 -45.87
CA ARG A 28 15.11 -2.99 -46.82
C ARG A 28 16.56 -3.46 -46.88
N LYS A 29 17.53 -2.53 -46.76
CA LYS A 29 18.95 -2.83 -46.90
C LYS A 29 19.60 -3.32 -45.59
N TYR A 30 19.18 -2.78 -44.45
CA TYR A 30 19.85 -3.01 -43.16
C TYR A 30 18.95 -3.67 -42.10
N GLY A 31 17.68 -3.93 -42.41
CA GLY A 31 16.72 -4.59 -41.51
C GLY A 31 16.30 -3.73 -40.30
N VAL A 32 16.65 -2.45 -40.28
CA VAL A 32 16.25 -1.52 -39.21
C VAL A 32 14.91 -0.91 -39.54
N GLU A 33 13.94 -1.03 -38.63
CA GLU A 33 12.59 -0.50 -38.83
C GLU A 33 12.62 1.00 -39.17
N HIS A 34 12.02 1.40 -40.30
CA HIS A 34 12.05 2.78 -40.81
C HIS A 34 11.45 3.78 -39.82
N SER A 35 10.46 3.36 -39.02
CA SER A 35 9.84 4.16 -37.95
C SER A 35 10.86 4.51 -36.84
N GLN A 36 11.78 3.58 -36.53
CA GLN A 36 12.85 3.80 -35.55
C GLN A 36 13.89 4.77 -36.08
N VAL A 37 14.27 4.62 -37.35
CA VAL A 37 15.20 5.54 -38.03
C VAL A 37 14.62 6.96 -38.06
N ASN A 38 13.36 7.12 -38.46
CA ASN A 38 12.65 8.41 -38.44
C ASN A 38 12.65 9.05 -37.04
N ARG A 39 12.40 8.25 -36.01
CA ARG A 39 12.42 8.72 -34.62
C ARG A 39 13.82 9.14 -34.17
N TRP A 40 14.87 8.46 -34.61
CA TRP A 40 16.25 8.88 -34.33
C TRP A 40 16.60 10.17 -35.07
N VAL A 41 16.25 10.29 -36.35
CA VAL A 41 16.46 11.52 -37.14
C VAL A 41 15.75 12.71 -36.48
N LYS A 42 14.48 12.55 -36.08
CA LYS A 42 13.74 13.62 -35.38
C LYS A 42 14.44 14.07 -34.11
N ARG A 43 14.86 13.12 -33.26
CA ARG A 43 15.54 13.46 -32.00
C ARG A 43 16.91 14.08 -32.20
N TYR A 44 17.65 13.57 -33.17
CA TYR A 44 18.95 14.12 -33.51
C TYR A 44 18.85 15.57 -34.00
N ARG A 45 17.83 15.88 -34.81
CA ARG A 45 17.56 17.28 -35.22
C ARG A 45 17.19 18.19 -34.04
N LEU A 46 16.53 17.67 -33.01
CA LEU A 46 16.09 18.46 -31.86
C LEU A 46 17.17 18.65 -30.78
N GLN A 47 18.01 17.64 -30.55
CA GLN A 47 18.89 17.54 -29.37
C GLN A 47 20.29 17.04 -29.70
N GLY A 48 20.63 16.89 -30.97
CA GLY A 48 21.90 16.32 -31.41
C GLY A 48 22.11 14.91 -30.87
N ILE A 49 23.36 14.63 -30.46
CA ILE A 49 23.78 13.31 -29.97
C ILE A 49 23.05 12.93 -28.67
N ASP A 50 22.69 13.90 -27.83
CA ASP A 50 22.05 13.65 -26.54
C ASP A 50 20.63 13.07 -26.70
N GLY A 51 19.91 13.44 -27.75
CA GLY A 51 18.62 12.86 -28.10
C GLY A 51 18.67 11.38 -28.51
N LEU A 52 19.87 10.85 -28.84
CA LEU A 52 20.10 9.45 -29.19
C LEU A 52 20.51 8.59 -27.99
N ARG A 53 20.82 9.21 -26.85
CA ARG A 53 21.16 8.51 -25.60
C ARG A 53 19.96 7.70 -25.08
N HIS A 54 20.26 6.70 -24.27
CA HIS A 54 19.25 5.87 -23.64
C HIS A 54 18.35 6.72 -22.74
N ARG A 55 17.03 6.63 -22.92
CA ARG A 55 16.08 7.34 -22.06
C ARG A 55 16.04 6.72 -20.68
N LEU A 56 16.08 7.55 -19.65
CA LEU A 56 15.87 7.09 -18.28
C LEU A 56 14.48 6.46 -18.19
N MET A 57 14.42 5.22 -17.68
CA MET A 57 13.19 4.49 -17.43
C MET A 57 13.03 4.32 -15.92
N GLY A 58 11.94 4.86 -15.36
CA GLY A 58 11.46 4.55 -14.02
C GLY A 58 12.24 5.16 -12.84
N LYS A 59 13.46 5.69 -13.03
CA LYS A 59 14.22 6.37 -11.98
C LYS A 59 14.64 7.76 -12.43
N TYR A 60 13.99 8.77 -11.86
CA TYR A 60 14.34 10.18 -12.03
C TYR A 60 14.68 10.75 -10.65
N PRO A 61 15.82 11.45 -10.49
CA PRO A 61 16.17 12.11 -9.24
C PRO A 61 15.12 13.17 -8.88
N SER A 62 14.87 13.36 -7.57
CA SER A 62 13.83 14.28 -7.09
C SER A 62 14.07 15.71 -7.56
N GLU A 63 15.34 16.13 -7.59
CA GLU A 63 15.77 17.44 -8.10
C GLU A 63 15.38 17.65 -9.57
N LEU A 64 15.57 16.64 -10.42
CA LEU A 64 15.16 16.70 -11.82
C LEU A 64 13.64 16.79 -11.95
N LYS A 65 12.90 16.03 -11.14
CA LYS A 65 11.43 16.10 -11.13
C LYS A 65 10.96 17.51 -10.76
N LEU A 66 11.52 18.08 -9.70
CA LEU A 66 11.18 19.42 -9.22
C LEU A 66 11.48 20.48 -10.29
N LYS A 67 12.68 20.43 -10.90
CA LYS A 67 13.07 21.34 -11.98
C LYS A 67 12.05 21.34 -13.13
N ILE A 68 11.60 20.16 -13.55
CA ILE A 68 10.65 20.00 -14.66
C ILE A 68 9.26 20.52 -14.29
N VAL A 69 8.82 20.29 -13.05
CA VAL A 69 7.53 20.78 -12.55
C VAL A 69 7.54 22.31 -12.46
N LEU A 70 8.60 22.91 -11.93
CA LEU A 70 8.73 24.37 -11.85
C LEU A 70 8.72 25.00 -13.24
N GLU A 71 9.49 24.46 -14.18
CA GLU A 71 9.51 24.96 -15.56
C GLU A 71 8.13 24.87 -16.25
N TYR A 72 7.32 23.86 -15.91
CA TYR A 72 5.94 23.77 -16.37
C TYR A 72 5.06 24.87 -15.74
N LEU A 73 5.17 25.09 -14.43
CA LEU A 73 4.38 26.07 -13.69
C LEU A 73 4.71 27.51 -14.07
N GLU A 74 5.95 27.77 -14.48
CA GLU A 74 6.37 29.05 -15.05
C GLU A 74 5.68 29.35 -16.40
N GLY A 75 5.01 28.37 -17.02
CA GLY A 75 4.13 28.58 -18.19
C GLY A 75 4.84 28.57 -19.55
N HIS A 76 6.17 28.37 -19.59
CA HIS A 76 6.96 28.50 -20.81
C HIS A 76 7.03 27.22 -21.67
N SER A 77 6.47 26.10 -21.21
CA SER A 77 6.57 24.82 -21.93
C SER A 77 5.35 23.91 -21.72
N SER A 78 4.93 23.23 -22.80
CA SER A 78 3.93 22.17 -22.74
C SER A 78 4.55 20.83 -22.32
N TYR A 79 3.74 19.89 -21.81
CA TYR A 79 4.23 18.56 -21.42
C TYR A 79 5.02 17.82 -22.53
N PRO A 80 4.58 17.81 -23.81
CA PRO A 80 5.36 17.18 -24.88
C PRO A 80 6.74 17.85 -25.08
N ARG A 81 6.81 19.17 -24.97
CA ARG A 81 8.05 19.93 -25.11
C ARG A 81 9.03 19.62 -23.97
N LEU A 82 8.53 19.50 -22.74
CA LEU A 82 9.33 19.08 -21.59
C LEU A 82 9.79 17.62 -21.72
N CYS A 83 8.95 16.74 -22.26
CA CYS A 83 9.33 15.36 -22.54
C CYS A 83 10.48 15.28 -23.52
N ASP A 84 10.43 16.06 -24.60
CA ASP A 84 11.53 16.16 -25.53
C ASP A 84 12.75 16.73 -24.82
N LYS A 85 12.67 17.93 -24.24
CA LYS A 85 13.80 18.64 -23.59
C LYS A 85 14.56 17.77 -22.58
N TYR A 86 13.85 17.05 -21.71
CA TYR A 86 14.45 16.23 -20.65
C TYR A 86 14.57 14.75 -21.02
N ASN A 87 14.34 14.40 -22.29
CA ASN A 87 14.40 13.05 -22.82
C ASN A 87 13.53 12.05 -22.03
N ILE A 88 12.36 12.49 -21.58
CA ILE A 88 11.37 11.69 -20.86
C ILE A 88 10.47 10.99 -21.88
N PRO A 89 10.30 9.66 -21.80
CA PRO A 89 9.56 8.90 -22.81
C PRO A 89 8.07 9.17 -22.87
N ASN A 90 7.46 9.50 -21.73
CA ASN A 90 6.01 9.53 -21.57
C ASN A 90 5.56 10.86 -20.95
N VAL A 91 4.63 11.54 -21.63
CA VAL A 91 3.98 12.78 -21.22
C VAL A 91 3.26 12.62 -19.89
N SER A 92 2.61 11.47 -19.67
CA SER A 92 1.91 11.15 -18.42
C SER A 92 2.84 11.16 -17.21
N THR A 93 4.14 10.88 -17.39
CA THR A 93 5.12 10.93 -16.31
C THR A 93 5.26 12.34 -15.73
N ILE A 94 5.34 13.36 -16.60
CA ILE A 94 5.46 14.75 -16.17
C ILE A 94 4.14 15.24 -15.59
N TYR A 95 3.02 14.90 -16.22
CA TYR A 95 1.68 15.20 -15.70
C TYR A 95 1.50 14.68 -14.27
N GLN A 96 1.90 13.44 -14.00
CA GLN A 96 1.83 12.85 -12.66
C GLN A 96 2.68 13.61 -11.64
N TRP A 97 3.86 14.11 -12.02
CA TRP A 97 4.68 14.92 -11.14
C TRP A 97 4.05 16.26 -10.83
N VAL A 98 3.54 16.96 -11.85
CA VAL A 98 2.84 18.24 -11.65
C VAL A 98 1.64 18.02 -10.73
N HIS A 99 0.82 17.00 -10.99
CA HIS A 99 -0.35 16.68 -10.17
C HIS A 99 0.03 16.34 -8.71
N GLN A 100 1.10 15.55 -8.49
CA GLN A 100 1.59 15.27 -7.15
C GLN A 100 2.01 16.55 -6.42
N TYR A 101 2.77 17.41 -7.09
CA TYR A 101 3.24 18.68 -6.53
C TYR A 101 2.08 19.61 -6.18
N THR A 102 1.10 19.80 -7.09
CA THR A 102 -0.07 20.66 -6.83
C THR A 102 -1.00 20.10 -5.76
N SER A 103 -0.99 18.77 -5.54
CA SER A 103 -1.76 18.13 -4.47
C SER A 103 -1.06 18.14 -3.09
N GLY A 104 0.08 18.82 -2.96
CA GLY A 104 0.87 18.88 -1.72
C GLY A 104 1.64 17.60 -1.40
N LYS A 105 1.77 16.67 -2.36
CA LYS A 105 2.56 15.44 -2.19
C LYS A 105 4.02 15.67 -2.57
N GLN A 106 4.92 15.08 -1.79
CA GLN A 106 6.36 15.16 -2.04
C GLN A 106 6.76 14.37 -3.30
N LEU A 107 7.55 15.00 -4.18
CA LEU A 107 8.12 14.41 -5.40
C LEU A 107 9.27 13.46 -5.08
N THR A 108 8.98 12.34 -4.45
CA THR A 108 10.00 11.37 -4.03
C THR A 108 10.40 10.45 -5.19
N THR A 109 11.69 10.09 -5.28
CA THR A 109 12.24 9.16 -6.28
C THR A 109 11.70 7.74 -6.15
N ARG A 110 11.33 7.36 -4.93
CA ARG A 110 10.74 6.09 -4.57
C ARG A 110 9.36 6.40 -4.03
N SER A 111 8.33 5.66 -4.45
CA SER A 111 7.18 5.41 -3.57
C SER A 111 7.79 4.79 -2.32
N VAL A 112 8.15 5.63 -1.35
CA VAL A 112 8.29 5.20 0.02
C VAL A 112 6.87 4.79 0.31
N LYS A 113 6.55 3.50 0.10
CA LYS A 113 5.50 2.86 0.86
C LYS A 113 5.87 3.28 2.25
N GLN A 114 5.11 4.22 2.82
CA GLN A 114 5.16 4.41 4.24
C GLN A 114 4.70 3.07 4.75
N VAL A 115 5.69 2.20 5.00
CA VAL A 115 5.54 1.10 5.92
C VAL A 115 5.21 1.89 7.17
N LYS A 116 3.92 2.02 7.47
CA LYS A 116 3.49 2.33 8.83
C LYS A 116 4.25 1.30 9.62
N ASP A 117 5.30 1.73 10.30
CA ASP A 117 6.12 0.83 11.07
C ASP A 117 5.16 0.27 12.09
N GLY A 118 4.68 -0.95 11.82
CA GLY A 118 3.62 -1.54 12.60
C GLY A 118 4.18 -1.63 14.00
N ARG A 119 3.49 -1.03 14.99
CA ARG A 119 3.83 -1.15 16.40
C ARG A 119 4.40 -2.55 16.65
N LYS A 120 5.62 -2.61 17.20
CA LYS A 120 6.24 -3.89 17.52
C LYS A 120 5.35 -4.58 18.54
N THR A 121 4.68 -5.65 18.13
CA THR A 121 3.79 -6.44 18.99
C THR A 121 4.49 -7.71 19.44
N THR A 122 4.38 -8.02 20.72
CA THR A 122 4.89 -9.28 21.30
C THR A 122 3.96 -10.43 20.94
N GLN A 123 4.44 -11.68 21.03
CA GLN A 123 3.59 -12.85 20.80
C GLN A 123 2.40 -12.87 21.77
N LEU A 124 2.63 -12.53 23.04
CA LEU A 124 1.59 -12.50 24.07
C LEU A 124 0.51 -11.46 23.75
N GLU A 125 0.91 -10.26 23.30
CA GLU A 125 -0.03 -9.22 22.85
C GLU A 125 -0.86 -9.70 21.64
N ARG A 126 -0.24 -10.43 20.69
CA ARG A 126 -0.98 -11.00 19.55
C ARG A 126 -1.99 -12.06 20.00
N VAL A 127 -1.62 -12.92 20.95
CA VAL A 127 -2.54 -13.93 21.53
C VAL A 127 -3.71 -13.25 22.22
N GLU A 128 -3.46 -12.23 23.04
CA GLU A 128 -4.50 -11.45 23.73
C GLU A 128 -5.47 -10.79 22.74
N ILE A 129 -4.95 -10.15 21.69
CA ILE A 129 -5.78 -9.52 20.66
C ILE A 129 -6.67 -10.56 19.96
N VAL A 130 -6.12 -11.72 19.61
CA VAL A 130 -6.88 -12.77 18.93
C VAL A 130 -7.94 -13.37 19.84
N GLN A 131 -7.62 -13.64 21.09
CA GLN A 131 -8.60 -14.13 22.07
C GLN A 131 -9.72 -13.10 22.28
N TRP A 132 -9.38 -11.82 22.35
CA TRP A 132 -10.36 -10.74 22.44
C TRP A 132 -11.29 -10.71 21.22
N ILE A 133 -10.75 -10.85 20.00
CA ILE A 133 -11.55 -10.93 18.75
C ILE A 133 -12.50 -12.12 18.80
N ILE A 134 -12.03 -13.30 19.20
CA ILE A 134 -12.87 -14.50 19.30
C ILE A 134 -13.98 -14.31 20.35
N ALA A 135 -13.68 -13.63 21.46
CA ALA A 135 -14.65 -13.36 22.52
C ALA A 135 -15.68 -12.27 22.16
N ASN A 136 -15.41 -11.44 21.15
CA ASN A 136 -16.28 -10.37 20.67
C ASN A 136 -16.80 -10.68 19.26
N ASP A 137 -17.19 -11.94 19.00
CA ASP A 137 -17.85 -12.37 17.75
C ASP A 137 -17.13 -11.97 16.47
N MET A 138 -15.80 -12.05 16.49
CA MET A 138 -14.93 -11.72 15.36
C MET A 138 -14.96 -10.24 14.97
N ASP A 139 -15.23 -9.31 15.92
CA ASP A 139 -15.20 -7.87 15.68
C ASP A 139 -13.75 -7.34 15.53
N TYR A 140 -13.23 -7.50 14.31
CA TYR A 140 -11.90 -7.02 13.93
C TYR A 140 -11.79 -5.50 13.98
N SER A 141 -12.86 -4.77 13.64
CA SER A 141 -12.85 -3.31 13.60
C SER A 141 -12.64 -2.72 14.99
N ARG A 142 -13.34 -3.27 15.99
CA ARG A 142 -13.20 -2.84 17.38
C ARG A 142 -11.84 -3.26 17.96
N ALA A 143 -11.30 -4.40 17.55
CA ALA A 143 -9.95 -4.81 17.91
C ALA A 143 -8.87 -3.88 17.35
N MET A 144 -9.02 -3.43 16.09
CA MET A 144 -8.08 -2.49 15.48
C MET A 144 -7.99 -1.19 16.27
N ASN A 145 -9.14 -0.63 16.65
CA ASN A 145 -9.20 0.62 17.41
C ASN A 145 -8.67 0.44 18.83
N LYS A 146 -9.07 -0.65 19.51
CA LYS A 146 -8.67 -0.92 20.90
C LYS A 146 -7.17 -1.15 21.06
N TYR A 147 -6.55 -1.87 20.12
CA TYR A 147 -5.15 -2.27 20.23
C TYR A 147 -4.21 -1.50 19.28
N ASN A 148 -4.75 -0.53 18.53
CA ASN A 148 -4.02 0.28 17.55
C ASN A 148 -3.20 -0.58 16.55
N VAL A 149 -3.86 -1.56 15.96
CA VAL A 149 -3.27 -2.54 15.02
C VAL A 149 -4.03 -2.53 13.70
N SER A 150 -3.34 -2.89 12.61
CA SER A 150 -3.95 -2.94 11.28
C SER A 150 -4.90 -4.14 11.14
N TYR A 151 -5.97 -3.96 10.36
CA TYR A 151 -6.91 -5.03 9.99
C TYR A 151 -6.19 -6.28 9.48
N GLY A 152 -5.23 -6.10 8.57
CA GLY A 152 -4.49 -7.22 7.98
C GLY A 152 -3.66 -7.98 9.01
N GLN A 153 -3.15 -7.30 10.04
CA GLN A 153 -2.41 -7.93 11.13
C GLN A 153 -3.35 -8.81 11.95
N VAL A 154 -4.44 -8.26 12.48
CA VAL A 154 -5.39 -8.99 13.32
C VAL A 154 -6.05 -10.14 12.58
N TYR A 155 -6.44 -9.96 11.32
CA TYR A 155 -6.99 -11.04 10.51
C TYR A 155 -5.99 -12.18 10.31
N SER A 156 -4.73 -11.85 9.99
CA SER A 156 -3.68 -12.85 9.80
C SER A 156 -3.34 -13.60 11.09
N TRP A 157 -3.34 -12.92 12.23
CA TRP A 157 -3.11 -13.53 13.54
C TRP A 157 -4.26 -14.45 13.91
N THR A 158 -5.51 -13.99 13.80
CA THR A 158 -6.68 -14.81 14.11
C THR A 158 -6.74 -16.08 13.26
N ARG A 159 -6.43 -15.98 11.97
CA ARG A 159 -6.35 -17.15 11.09
C ARG A 159 -5.27 -18.14 11.53
N LYS A 160 -4.06 -17.68 11.84
CA LYS A 160 -2.95 -18.55 12.30
C LYS A 160 -3.26 -19.21 13.64
N PHE A 161 -3.87 -18.47 14.56
CA PHE A 161 -4.27 -18.98 15.86
C PHE A 161 -5.33 -20.09 15.73
N LYS A 162 -6.30 -19.96 14.82
CA LYS A 162 -7.27 -21.03 14.56
C LYS A 162 -6.63 -22.30 13.97
N GLN A 163 -5.52 -22.18 13.25
CA GLN A 163 -4.84 -23.30 12.60
C GLN A 163 -3.82 -24.01 13.51
N GLY A 164 -3.13 -23.28 14.39
CA GLY A 164 -2.02 -23.82 15.17
C GLY A 164 -1.87 -23.22 16.57
N GLY A 165 -2.94 -22.61 17.10
CA GLY A 165 -2.97 -22.07 18.46
C GLY A 165 -1.98 -20.92 18.71
N PRO A 166 -1.66 -20.66 19.99
CA PRO A 166 -0.74 -19.59 20.40
C PRO A 166 0.68 -19.70 19.78
N GLU A 167 1.16 -20.93 19.54
CA GLU A 167 2.49 -21.18 18.97
C GLU A 167 2.60 -20.79 17.48
N ALA A 168 1.47 -20.68 16.77
CA ALA A 168 1.43 -20.19 15.40
C ALA A 168 1.64 -18.67 15.26
N LEU A 169 1.62 -17.92 16.39
CA LEU A 169 1.79 -16.47 16.43
C LEU A 169 3.23 -16.00 16.71
N VAL A 170 4.16 -16.95 16.94
CA VAL A 170 5.60 -16.68 17.07
C VAL A 170 6.13 -15.98 15.81
N ASP A 171 6.88 -14.89 15.99
CA ASP A 171 7.57 -14.23 14.88
C ASP A 171 8.84 -15.00 14.50
N ARG A 172 8.76 -15.81 13.45
CA ARG A 172 9.88 -16.67 12.99
C ARG A 172 10.71 -16.04 11.87
N ARG A 173 10.58 -14.73 11.64
CA ARG A 173 11.33 -14.06 10.57
C ARG A 173 12.82 -14.00 10.93
N GLY A 174 13.65 -14.68 10.14
CA GLY A 174 15.11 -14.64 10.24
C GLY A 174 15.73 -15.44 11.40
N LYS A 175 14.96 -16.29 12.11
CA LYS A 175 15.47 -17.14 13.19
C LYS A 175 15.04 -18.60 13.00
N GLY A 176 15.95 -19.54 13.22
CA GLY A 176 15.65 -20.99 13.27
C GLY A 176 14.81 -21.36 14.48
N LYS A 177 14.11 -22.50 14.44
CA LYS A 177 13.24 -22.97 15.54
C LYS A 177 14.07 -23.19 16.82
N THR A 178 13.77 -22.46 17.91
CA THR A 178 14.37 -22.72 19.23
C THR A 178 13.31 -23.17 20.23
N VAL A 179 13.68 -24.01 21.21
CA VAL A 179 12.77 -24.53 22.26
C VAL A 179 12.25 -23.41 23.17
N HIS A 180 12.98 -22.30 23.29
CA HIS A 180 12.59 -21.12 24.06
C HIS A 180 11.49 -20.26 23.42
N ASP A 181 11.02 -20.59 22.21
CA ASP A 181 9.95 -19.87 21.51
C ASP A 181 8.54 -20.38 21.87
N GLN A 182 8.42 -21.37 22.78
CA GLN A 182 7.15 -21.91 23.25
C GLN A 182 6.72 -21.26 24.57
N LEU A 183 5.45 -20.83 24.66
CA LEU A 183 4.84 -20.38 25.91
C LEU A 183 4.91 -21.51 26.94
N THR A 184 5.42 -21.19 28.13
CA THR A 184 5.45 -22.14 29.25
C THR A 184 4.04 -22.49 29.70
N ASP A 185 3.86 -23.66 30.31
CA ASP A 185 2.53 -24.10 30.77
C ASP A 185 1.91 -23.17 31.82
N ASN A 186 2.75 -22.43 32.55
CA ASN A 186 2.31 -21.39 33.49
C ASN A 186 1.70 -20.20 32.73
N GLU A 187 2.37 -19.69 31.70
CA GLU A 187 1.85 -18.58 30.88
C GLU A 187 0.57 -18.98 30.13
N LYS A 188 0.47 -20.24 29.68
CA LYS A 188 -0.77 -20.78 29.08
C LYS A 188 -1.92 -20.77 30.09
N ARG A 189 -1.67 -21.20 31.34
CA ARG A 189 -2.67 -21.19 32.41
C ARG A 189 -3.11 -19.78 32.78
N ASP A 190 -2.18 -18.83 32.90
CA ASP A 190 -2.51 -17.45 33.25
C ASP A 190 -3.37 -16.77 32.17
N LEU A 191 -3.08 -17.04 30.90
CA LEU A 191 -3.90 -16.56 29.78
C LEU A 191 -5.32 -17.15 29.82
N GLU A 192 -5.46 -18.44 30.10
CA GLU A 192 -6.78 -19.06 30.21
C GLU A 192 -7.56 -18.53 31.43
N VAL A 193 -6.91 -18.33 32.57
CA VAL A 193 -7.52 -17.70 33.75
C VAL A 193 -7.99 -16.28 33.43
N LYS A 194 -7.17 -15.49 32.74
CA LYS A 194 -7.53 -14.13 32.33
C LYS A 194 -8.73 -14.12 31.38
N ARG A 195 -8.74 -15.04 30.41
CA ARG A 195 -9.84 -15.23 29.46
C ARG A 195 -11.14 -15.61 30.17
N LEU A 196 -11.10 -16.60 31.06
CA LEU A 196 -12.26 -17.05 31.83
C LEU A 196 -12.80 -15.92 32.71
N LYS A 197 -11.93 -15.16 33.39
CA LYS A 197 -12.33 -13.98 34.18
C LYS A 197 -13.04 -12.93 33.33
N ALA A 198 -12.50 -12.57 32.17
CA ALA A 198 -13.13 -11.59 31.28
C ALA A 198 -14.49 -12.08 30.75
N ARG A 199 -14.64 -13.38 30.46
CA ARG A 199 -15.93 -13.94 30.04
C ARG A 199 -16.95 -13.92 31.18
N ILE A 200 -16.52 -14.23 32.41
CA ILE A 200 -17.37 -14.16 33.61
C ILE A 200 -17.83 -12.72 33.84
N GLU A 201 -16.92 -11.75 33.75
CA GLU A 201 -17.25 -10.33 33.92
C GLU A 201 -18.29 -9.88 32.88
N HIS A 202 -18.08 -10.20 31.61
CA HIS A 202 -19.01 -9.87 30.54
C HIS A 202 -20.40 -10.49 30.76
N LEU A 203 -20.47 -11.81 31.04
CA LEU A 203 -21.73 -12.50 31.33
C LEU A 203 -22.40 -11.97 32.60
N SER A 204 -21.62 -11.54 33.59
CA SER A 204 -22.15 -10.91 34.82
C SER A 204 -22.82 -9.58 34.50
N THR A 205 -22.19 -8.74 33.67
CA THR A 205 -22.78 -7.46 33.24
C THR A 205 -24.03 -7.66 32.40
N GLU A 206 -24.04 -8.64 31.50
CA GLU A 206 -25.20 -8.98 30.67
C GLU A 206 -26.37 -9.47 31.54
N ASN A 207 -26.11 -10.35 32.49
CA ASN A 207 -27.11 -10.81 33.46
C ASN A 207 -27.63 -9.66 34.34
N ALA A 208 -26.78 -8.71 34.74
CA ALA A 208 -27.20 -7.56 35.53
C ALA A 208 -28.17 -6.66 34.73
N VAL A 209 -27.89 -6.42 33.45
CA VAL A 209 -28.78 -5.68 32.55
C VAL A 209 -30.10 -6.41 32.37
N LEU A 210 -30.08 -7.72 32.11
CA LEU A 210 -31.29 -8.52 31.95
C LEU A 210 -32.17 -8.51 33.21
N LYS A 211 -31.58 -8.59 34.40
CA LYS A 211 -32.32 -8.47 35.67
C LYS A 211 -32.97 -7.10 35.82
N LYS A 212 -32.25 -6.03 35.47
CA LYS A 212 -32.78 -4.65 35.48
C LYS A 212 -33.95 -4.49 34.52
N LEU A 213 -33.89 -5.14 33.36
CA LEU A 213 -34.94 -5.10 32.34
C LEU A 213 -36.20 -5.85 32.81
N GLN A 214 -36.04 -7.05 33.39
CA GLN A 214 -37.14 -7.79 34.01
C GLN A 214 -37.81 -7.02 35.16
N GLU A 215 -37.04 -6.26 35.93
CA GLU A 215 -37.57 -5.42 37.01
C GLU A 215 -38.43 -4.28 36.45
N LEU A 216 -37.98 -3.61 35.38
CA LEU A 216 -38.76 -2.58 34.69
C LEU A 216 -40.06 -3.16 34.08
N GLU A 217 -39.99 -4.33 33.43
CA GLU A 217 -41.17 -5.01 32.89
C GLU A 217 -42.19 -5.36 33.99
N ARG A 218 -41.73 -5.79 35.17
CA ARG A 218 -42.60 -6.05 36.32
C ARG A 218 -43.24 -4.77 36.86
N LEU A 219 -42.48 -3.67 36.92
CA LEU A 219 -43.00 -2.37 37.34
C LEU A 219 -44.05 -1.85 36.35
N ASP A 220 -43.79 -1.92 35.05
CA ASP A 220 -44.73 -1.52 34.02
C ASP A 220 -46.02 -2.37 34.06
N ALA A 221 -45.88 -3.69 34.22
CA ALA A 221 -47.03 -4.58 34.37
C ALA A 221 -47.88 -4.25 35.62
N ALA A 222 -47.23 -3.98 36.76
CA ALA A 222 -47.91 -3.55 37.98
C ALA A 222 -48.62 -2.19 37.79
N HIS A 223 -47.95 -1.23 37.15
CA HIS A 223 -48.50 0.08 36.88
C HIS A 223 -49.73 0.01 35.96
N TYR A 224 -49.70 -0.87 34.95
CA TYR A 224 -50.82 -1.13 34.04
C TYR A 224 -52.03 -1.78 34.72
N THR A 225 -51.80 -2.70 35.67
CA THR A 225 -52.89 -3.30 36.46
C THR A 225 -53.56 -2.30 37.42
N SER A 226 -52.79 -1.40 38.03
CA SER A 226 -53.30 -0.35 38.93
C SER A 226 -54.15 0.70 38.18
N THR A 227 -53.74 1.11 36.98
CA THR A 227 -54.53 2.06 36.16
C THR A 227 -55.84 1.46 35.66
N LYS A 228 -55.91 0.14 35.50
CA LYS A 228 -57.13 -0.56 35.04
C LYS A 228 -58.15 -0.75 36.17
N GLN A 229 -57.72 -0.89 37.42
CA GLN A 229 -58.60 -0.93 38.60
C GLN A 229 -59.19 0.44 38.94
N SER A 230 -58.47 1.53 38.72
CA SER A 230 -58.96 2.90 38.98
C SER A 230 -60.02 3.41 38.00
N LYS A 231 -60.25 2.71 36.88
CA LYS A 231 -61.22 3.09 35.83
C LYS A 231 -62.50 2.24 35.81
N ARG A 232 -62.69 1.37 36.82
CA ARG A 232 -63.93 0.63 37.08
C ARG A 232 -64.65 1.27 38.26
#